data_AF-A0A925NRC4-F1
#
_entry.id   AF-A0A925NRC4-F1
#
_cell.length_a   1.000
_cell.length_b   1.000
_cell.length_c   1.000
_cell.angle_alpha   90.00
_cell.angle_beta   90.00
_cell.angle_gamma   90.00
#
_symmetry.space_group_name_H-M   'P 1'
#
loop_
_entity.id
_entity.type
_entity.pdbx_description
1 polymer ?
#
loop_
_entity_poly.entity_id
_entity_poly.type
_entity_poly.pdbx_seq_one_letter_code
_entity_poly.pdbx_strand_id
1 'polypeptide(L)'
;MKRQTSLAKSGLRQQARRIADKVTIHKLPTGVRGLDEILGGGIPEFSFNIIAGSPGCGKTTLAHQIIFANATAKKPALFFTVLGEPAIKMLRYQQQYSFFDDSKLGKAIRFINLSETAME
;
A
#
# COMPACT_ATOMS: atom_id res chain seq x y z
N MET A 1 -4.62 -11.88 61.59
CA MET A 1 -5.20 -12.63 60.44
C MET A 1 -5.19 -11.73 59.20
N LYS A 2 -4.26 -12.02 58.27
CA LYS A 2 -3.90 -11.22 57.07
C LYS A 2 -4.81 -11.57 55.87
N ARG A 3 -5.97 -10.93 55.71
CA ARG A 3 -6.94 -11.30 54.64
C ARG A 3 -7.48 -10.16 53.76
N GLN A 4 -6.84 -8.99 53.71
CA GLN A 4 -7.33 -7.88 52.87
C GLN A 4 -6.38 -7.36 51.77
N THR A 5 -5.15 -7.85 51.68
CA THR A 5 -4.18 -7.38 50.65
C THR A 5 -4.21 -8.14 49.32
N SER A 6 -5.11 -9.13 49.15
CA SER A 6 -5.17 -9.97 47.94
C SER A 6 -6.04 -9.40 46.81
N LEU A 7 -6.98 -8.50 47.11
CA LEU A 7 -7.96 -8.04 46.11
C LEU A 7 -7.42 -6.90 45.22
N ALA A 8 -6.54 -6.05 45.74
CA ALA A 8 -5.97 -4.92 44.99
C ALA A 8 -4.92 -5.32 43.93
N LYS A 9 -4.21 -6.45 44.11
CA LYS A 9 -3.24 -6.96 43.11
C LYS A 9 -3.90 -7.61 41.90
N SER A 10 -5.17 -8.01 42.02
CA SER A 10 -5.92 -8.62 40.91
C SER A 10 -6.32 -7.56 39.87
N GLY A 11 -6.67 -6.35 40.31
CA GLY A 11 -7.05 -5.22 39.44
C GLY A 11 -5.88 -4.70 38.60
N LEU A 12 -4.66 -4.61 39.15
CA LEU A 12 -3.49 -4.17 38.37
C LEU A 12 -3.09 -5.20 37.28
N ARG A 13 -3.25 -6.50 37.54
CA ARG A 13 -3.03 -7.55 36.52
C ARG A 13 -4.12 -7.53 35.45
N GLN A 14 -5.36 -7.17 35.81
CA GLN A 14 -6.47 -7.05 34.87
C GLN A 14 -6.38 -5.78 34.01
N GLN A 15 -5.89 -4.66 34.59
CA GLN A 15 -5.62 -3.41 33.88
C GLN A 15 -4.47 -3.56 32.88
N ALA A 16 -3.40 -4.27 33.27
CA ALA A 16 -2.28 -4.59 32.39
C ALA A 16 -2.67 -5.54 31.23
N ARG A 17 -3.71 -6.37 31.44
CA ARG A 17 -4.26 -7.27 30.41
C ARG A 17 -5.18 -6.58 29.42
N ARG A 18 -5.64 -5.35 29.69
CA ARG A 18 -6.43 -4.52 28.75
C ARG A 18 -5.58 -3.69 27.79
N ILE A 19 -4.26 -3.69 27.96
CA ILE A 19 -3.29 -3.08 27.01
C ILE A 19 -2.90 -4.08 25.90
N ALA A 20 -3.23 -5.36 26.09
CA ALA A 20 -3.31 -6.39 25.06
C ALA A 20 -4.78 -6.45 24.60
N ASP A 21 -5.15 -6.12 23.37
CA ASP A 21 -4.57 -6.55 22.11
C ASP A 21 -4.46 -5.37 21.14
N LYS A 22 -3.24 -4.85 20.92
CA LYS A 22 -3.02 -3.92 19.81
C LYS A 22 -3.17 -4.70 18.51
N VAL A 23 -4.07 -4.25 17.63
CA VAL A 23 -4.20 -4.78 16.27
C VAL A 23 -2.86 -4.65 15.56
N THR A 24 -2.35 -5.75 15.01
CA THR A 24 -1.12 -5.74 14.22
C THR A 24 -1.44 -5.28 12.81
N ILE A 25 -0.86 -4.17 12.38
CA ILE A 25 -0.94 -3.68 10.99
C ILE A 25 0.28 -4.20 10.25
N HIS A 26 0.07 -5.12 9.32
CA HIS A 26 1.15 -5.61 8.45
C HIS A 26 1.59 -4.52 7.46
N LYS A 27 2.77 -4.69 6.87
CA LYS A 27 3.31 -3.77 5.87
C LYS A 27 3.46 -4.47 4.53
N LEU A 28 3.02 -3.80 3.47
CA LEU A 28 3.22 -4.17 2.09
C LEU A 28 4.57 -3.61 1.62
N PRO A 29 5.54 -4.45 1.21
CA PRO A 29 6.79 -3.97 0.64
C PRO A 29 6.53 -3.21 -0.65
N THR A 30 7.23 -2.10 -0.88
CA THR A 30 7.06 -1.27 -2.08
C THR A 30 7.77 -1.87 -3.29
N GLY A 31 8.81 -2.68 -3.09
CA GLY A 31 9.69 -3.13 -4.17
C GLY A 31 10.55 -2.01 -4.76
N VAL A 32 10.62 -0.87 -4.08
CA VAL A 32 11.44 0.29 -4.46
C VAL A 32 12.67 0.32 -3.57
N ARG A 33 13.85 0.20 -4.18
CA ARG A 33 15.13 0.13 -3.46
C ARG A 33 15.30 1.33 -2.51
N GLY A 34 15.51 1.05 -1.23
CA GLY A 34 15.71 2.04 -0.17
C GLY A 34 14.42 2.67 0.38
N LEU A 35 13.29 2.61 -0.33
CA LEU A 35 12.03 3.20 0.16
C LEU A 35 11.45 2.42 1.33
N ASP A 36 11.53 1.09 1.28
CA ASP A 36 11.03 0.24 2.38
C ASP A 36 11.78 0.52 3.69
N GLU A 37 13.09 0.76 3.64
CA GLU A 37 13.89 1.14 4.81
C GLU A 37 13.43 2.47 5.40
N ILE A 38 13.21 3.47 4.55
CA ILE A 38 12.70 4.80 4.96
C ILE A 38 11.31 4.69 5.60
N LEU A 39 10.45 3.82 5.08
CA LEU A 39 9.09 3.58 5.60
C LEU A 39 9.06 2.59 6.79
N GLY A 40 10.21 2.04 7.17
CA GLY A 40 10.35 1.05 8.24
C GLY A 40 9.71 -0.30 7.93
N GLY A 41 9.75 -0.75 6.67
CA GLY A 41 9.26 -2.04 6.20
C GLY A 41 8.16 -1.98 5.14
N GLY A 42 7.89 -0.81 4.55
CA GLY A 42 6.90 -0.62 3.49
C GLY A 42 5.62 0.11 3.92
N ILE A 43 4.58 0.02 3.10
CA ILE A 43 3.32 0.74 3.26
C ILE A 43 2.38 -0.06 4.18
N PRO A 44 1.73 0.56 5.20
CA PRO A 44 0.76 -0.16 6.04
C PRO A 44 -0.38 -0.78 5.22
N GLU A 45 -0.73 -2.04 5.47
CA GLU A 45 -1.88 -2.67 4.81
C GLU A 45 -3.20 -1.98 5.20
N PHE A 46 -4.18 -2.01 4.29
CA PHE A 46 -5.49 -1.40 4.47
C PHE A 46 -5.47 0.12 4.76
N SER A 47 -4.45 0.82 4.26
CA SER A 47 -4.28 2.26 4.46
C SER A 47 -4.52 3.07 3.18
N PHE A 48 -4.86 4.35 3.36
CA PHE A 48 -4.91 5.34 2.29
C PHE A 48 -3.63 6.17 2.31
N ASN A 49 -2.92 6.22 1.18
CA ASN A 49 -1.62 6.89 1.06
C ASN A 49 -1.64 7.90 -0.08
N ILE A 50 -1.00 9.05 0.14
CA ILE A 50 -0.90 10.12 -0.86
C ILE A 50 0.57 10.26 -1.28
N ILE A 51 0.82 10.18 -2.59
CA ILE A 51 2.12 10.51 -3.20
C ILE A 51 2.02 11.91 -3.80
N ALA A 52 2.57 12.91 -3.12
CA ALA A 52 2.53 14.31 -3.53
C ALA A 52 3.90 14.80 -4.04
N GLY A 53 3.87 15.77 -4.94
CA GLY A 53 5.08 16.42 -5.47
C GLY A 53 4.86 17.10 -6.81
N SER A 54 5.82 17.94 -7.22
CA SER A 54 5.77 18.71 -8.47
C SER A 54 5.65 17.83 -9.73
N PRO A 55 5.15 18.35 -10.86
CA PRO A 55 5.21 17.65 -12.14
C PRO A 55 6.64 17.15 -12.45
N GLY A 56 6.77 15.94 -12.99
CA GLY A 56 8.08 15.36 -13.32
C GLY A 56 8.85 14.71 -12.15
N CYS A 57 8.41 14.79 -10.89
CA CYS A 57 9.13 14.17 -9.77
C CYS A 57 9.00 12.63 -9.66
N GLY A 58 8.34 11.97 -10.62
CA GLY A 58 8.25 10.51 -10.68
C GLY A 58 7.08 9.87 -9.93
N LYS A 59 6.05 10.61 -9.50
CA LYS A 59 4.87 10.07 -8.78
C LYS A 59 4.24 8.85 -9.48
N THR A 60 3.97 9.00 -10.77
CA THR A 60 3.38 7.95 -11.61
C THR A 60 4.30 6.73 -11.72
N THR A 61 5.59 6.96 -11.95
CA THR A 61 6.61 5.91 -12.01
C THR A 61 6.68 5.15 -10.68
N LEU A 62 6.66 5.86 -9.55
CA LEU A 62 6.67 5.26 -8.21
C LEU A 62 5.43 4.40 -7.96
N ALA A 63 4.24 4.93 -8.24
CA ALA A 63 2.98 4.19 -8.11
C ALA A 63 3.01 2.90 -8.94
N HIS A 64 3.51 2.99 -10.18
CA HIS A 64 3.66 1.84 -11.03
C HIS A 64 4.68 0.82 -10.52
N GLN A 65 5.85 1.26 -10.05
CA GLN A 65 6.86 0.34 -9.52
C GLN A 65 6.29 -0.48 -8.35
N ILE A 66 5.52 0.16 -7.46
CA ILE A 66 4.81 -0.51 -6.36
C ILE A 66 3.81 -1.55 -6.89
N ILE A 67 3.03 -1.19 -7.91
CA ILE A 67 2.03 -2.07 -8.52
C ILE A 67 2.71 -3.27 -9.18
N PHE A 68 3.72 -3.06 -10.01
CA PHE A 68 4.42 -4.14 -10.70
C PHE A 68 5.16 -5.07 -9.73
N ALA A 69 5.67 -4.56 -8.61
CA ALA A 69 6.30 -5.38 -7.58
C ALA A 69 5.29 -6.30 -6.86
N ASN A 70 4.08 -5.82 -6.58
CA ASN A 70 3.14 -6.50 -5.69
C ASN A 70 2.01 -7.26 -6.40
N ALA A 71 1.68 -6.88 -7.63
CA ALA A 71 0.56 -7.47 -8.35
C ALA A 71 0.83 -8.95 -8.69
N THR A 72 -0.11 -9.79 -8.30
CA THR A 72 -0.14 -11.23 -8.59
C THR A 72 -1.58 -11.67 -8.89
N ALA A 73 -1.79 -12.87 -9.43
CA ALA A 73 -3.13 -13.40 -9.65
C ALA A 73 -3.99 -13.49 -8.36
N LYS A 74 -3.35 -13.66 -7.19
CA LYS A 74 -4.03 -13.69 -5.88
C LYS A 74 -4.21 -12.31 -5.25
N LYS A 75 -3.41 -11.32 -5.68
CA LYS A 75 -3.42 -9.93 -5.21
C LYS A 75 -3.41 -8.99 -6.44
N PRO A 76 -4.52 -8.89 -7.18
CA PRO A 76 -4.57 -8.06 -8.37
C PRO A 76 -4.51 -6.58 -8.00
N ALA A 77 -3.98 -5.78 -8.93
CA ALA A 77 -3.87 -4.33 -8.78
C ALA A 77 -4.68 -3.61 -9.86
N LEU A 78 -5.35 -2.53 -9.46
CA LEU A 78 -6.07 -1.63 -10.35
C LEU A 78 -5.35 -0.28 -10.36
N PHE A 79 -5.10 0.24 -11.56
CA PHE A 79 -4.61 1.59 -11.76
C PHE A 79 -5.69 2.41 -12.46
N PHE A 80 -6.21 3.43 -11.76
CA PHE A 80 -7.21 4.33 -12.30
C PHE A 80 -6.56 5.62 -12.83
N THR A 81 -6.99 6.06 -13.99
CA THR A 81 -6.70 7.39 -14.53
C THR A 81 -8.03 8.11 -14.79
N VAL A 82 -8.11 9.43 -14.50
CA VAL A 82 -9.37 10.21 -14.60
C VAL A 82 -9.18 11.41 -15.52
N LEU A 83 -8.21 12.27 -15.23
CA LEU A 83 -7.85 13.43 -16.05
C LEU A 83 -6.34 13.37 -16.28
N GLY A 84 -5.93 12.94 -17.48
CA GLY A 84 -4.52 12.78 -17.77
C GLY A 84 -4.23 11.95 -19.01
N GLU A 85 -3.07 11.32 -19.00
CA GLU A 85 -2.56 10.54 -20.12
C GLU A 85 -3.33 9.23 -20.31
N PRO A 86 -3.61 8.81 -21.56
CA PRO A 86 -4.15 7.49 -21.84
C PRO A 86 -3.26 6.39 -21.28
N ALA A 87 -3.86 5.34 -20.71
CA ALA A 87 -3.12 4.22 -20.13
C ALA A 87 -2.10 3.61 -21.10
N ILE A 88 -2.43 3.53 -22.39
CA ILE A 88 -1.53 3.01 -23.42
C ILE A 88 -0.24 3.84 -23.57
N LYS A 89 -0.33 5.17 -23.43
CA LYS A 89 0.84 6.06 -23.50
C LYS A 89 1.71 5.90 -22.26
N MET A 90 1.09 5.80 -21.09
CA MET A 90 1.80 5.53 -19.83
C MET A 90 2.55 4.20 -19.90
N LEU A 91 1.87 3.13 -20.30
CA LEU A 91 2.46 1.80 -20.46
C LEU A 91 3.63 1.81 -21.45
N ARG A 92 3.52 2.54 -22.56
CA ARG A 92 4.62 2.69 -23.52
C ARG A 92 5.89 3.25 -22.90
N TYR A 93 5.80 4.29 -22.07
CA TYR A 93 6.99 4.83 -21.39
C TYR A 93 7.53 3.86 -20.34
N GLN A 94 6.65 3.10 -19.70
CA GLN A 94 7.06 2.19 -18.64
C GLN A 94 7.86 0.99 -19.13
N GLN A 95 7.69 0.56 -20.38
CA GLN A 95 8.48 -0.51 -20.99
C GLN A 95 9.99 -0.27 -20.92
N GLN A 96 10.42 0.98 -20.72
CA GLN A 96 11.84 1.32 -20.56
C GLN A 96 12.41 1.02 -19.16
N TYR A 97 11.57 0.74 -18.17
CA TYR A 97 12.01 0.45 -16.81
C TYR A 97 12.15 -1.06 -16.57
N SER A 98 13.14 -1.43 -15.76
CA SER A 98 13.44 -2.83 -15.42
C SER A 98 12.36 -3.53 -14.58
N PHE A 99 11.49 -2.78 -13.90
CA PHE A 99 10.38 -3.35 -13.13
C PHE A 99 9.17 -3.71 -14.01
N PHE A 100 9.15 -3.30 -15.27
CA PHE A 100 8.03 -3.53 -16.15
C PHE A 100 7.99 -5.01 -16.58
N ASP A 101 6.80 -5.60 -16.47
CA ASP A 101 6.56 -7.00 -16.81
C ASP A 101 5.22 -7.11 -17.56
N ASP A 102 5.30 -7.25 -18.88
CA ASP A 102 4.12 -7.32 -19.75
C ASP A 102 3.23 -8.52 -19.43
N SER A 103 3.81 -9.60 -18.90
CA SER A 103 3.08 -10.83 -18.59
C SER A 103 2.01 -10.62 -17.50
N LYS A 104 2.15 -9.57 -16.68
CA LYS A 104 1.20 -9.20 -15.61
C LYS A 104 0.02 -8.40 -16.12
N LEU A 105 0.13 -7.75 -17.27
CA LEU A 105 -0.93 -6.91 -17.82
C LEU A 105 -2.15 -7.76 -18.20
N GLY A 106 -3.34 -7.29 -17.82
CA GLY A 106 -4.61 -7.99 -18.05
C GLY A 106 -4.85 -9.20 -17.14
N LYS A 107 -3.79 -9.78 -16.56
CA LYS A 107 -3.87 -10.94 -15.65
C LYS A 107 -3.89 -10.52 -14.17
N ALA A 108 -2.88 -9.75 -13.76
CA ALA A 108 -2.70 -9.29 -12.38
C ALA A 108 -2.82 -7.77 -12.25
N ILE A 109 -2.53 -7.03 -13.31
CA ILE A 109 -2.61 -5.56 -13.33
C ILE A 109 -3.64 -5.14 -14.37
N ARG A 110 -4.60 -4.29 -13.98
CA ARG A 110 -5.57 -3.70 -14.90
C ARG A 110 -5.52 -2.18 -14.82
N PHE A 111 -5.42 -1.56 -15.99
CA PHE A 111 -5.53 -0.11 -16.14
C PHE A 111 -6.95 0.23 -16.53
N ILE A 112 -7.57 1.17 -15.81
CA ILE A 112 -8.94 1.59 -16.02
C ILE A 112 -8.94 3.09 -16.24
N ASN A 113 -9.50 3.52 -17.37
CA ASN A 113 -9.73 4.93 -17.63
C ASN A 113 -11.15 5.28 -17.17
N LEU A 114 -11.25 6.24 -16.25
CA LEU A 114 -12.50 6.76 -15.70
C LEU A 114 -12.85 8.14 -16.27
N SER A 115 -12.13 8.64 -17.28
CA SER A 115 -12.42 9.94 -17.91
C SER A 115 -13.86 10.04 -18.38
N GLU A 116 -14.42 8.98 -18.97
CA GLU A 116 -15.79 8.97 -19.47
C GLU A 116 -16.81 9.02 -18.32
N THR A 117 -16.58 8.26 -17.24
CA THR A 117 -17.47 8.22 -16.06
C THR A 117 -17.40 9.48 -15.21
N ALA A 118 -16.29 10.21 -15.24
CA ALA A 118 -16.10 11.42 -14.45
C ALA A 118 -16.60 12.70 -15.15
N MET A 119 -16.95 12.62 -16.43
CA MET A 119 -17.48 13.74 -17.23
C MET A 119 -19.01 13.72 -17.38
N GLU A 120 -19.68 12.67 -16.86
CA GLU A 120 -21.13 12.63 -16.62
C GLU A 120 -21.47 13.24 -15.25
#